data_AF-A0A3B0R0S0-F1
#
_entry.id   AF-A0A3B0R0S0-F1
#
_cell.length_a   1.000
_cell.length_b   1.000
_cell.length_c   1.000
_cell.angle_alpha   90.00
_cell.angle_beta   90.00
_cell.angle_gamma   90.00
#
_symmetry.space_group_name_H-M   'P 1'
#
loop_
_entity.id
_entity.type
_entity.pdbx_description
1 polymer ?
#
loop_
_entity_poly.entity_id
_entity_poly.type
_entity_poly.pdbx_seq_one_letter_code
_entity_poly.pdbx_strand_id
1 'polypeptide(L)'
;MGEAKAITIAAAMELGRRRRGEEALHQQKITSSKSVFELMQPIIGELPHEEFWIIYLNNSSKVIQKGQLSKGGITGTLVDVRLVLKKALEVGATGIILAHNHPSGTLKPSEADKNLTQKLKMAGESLDIKVLDHLIITEKAYFSFADESLL
;
A
#
# COMPACT_ATOMS: atom_id res chain seq x y z
N MET A 1 28.66 -17.50 15.79
CA MET A 1 27.25 -17.74 16.13
C MET A 1 26.71 -18.76 15.13
N GLY A 2 26.02 -19.81 15.59
CA GLY A 2 25.60 -20.92 14.72
C GLY A 2 24.37 -20.59 13.87
N GLU A 3 24.37 -21.09 12.64
CA GLU A 3 23.34 -20.90 11.60
C GLU A 3 21.91 -21.13 12.11
N ALA A 4 21.69 -22.16 12.92
CA ALA A 4 20.40 -22.47 13.55
C ALA A 4 19.87 -21.35 14.47
N LYS A 5 20.75 -20.64 15.17
CA LYS A 5 20.37 -19.53 16.07
C LYS A 5 19.94 -18.30 15.27
N ALA A 6 20.58 -18.05 14.12
CA ALA A 6 20.20 -16.98 13.20
C ALA A 6 18.83 -17.25 12.55
N ILE A 7 18.58 -18.49 12.09
CA ILE A 7 17.28 -18.89 11.52
C ILE A 7 16.16 -18.75 12.56
N THR A 8 16.41 -19.15 13.81
CA THR A 8 15.42 -19.05 14.88
C THR A 8 15.06 -17.59 15.18
N ILE A 9 16.04 -16.68 15.20
CA ILE A 9 15.80 -15.25 15.40
C ILE A 9 15.04 -14.65 14.21
N ALA A 10 15.42 -14.97 12.97
CA ALA A 10 14.74 -14.48 11.77
C ALA A 10 13.27 -14.93 11.74
N ALA A 11 13.00 -16.19 12.08
CA ALA A 11 11.65 -16.72 12.18
C ALA A 11 10.85 -16.04 13.30
N ALA A 12 11.45 -15.81 14.47
CA ALA A 12 10.80 -15.10 15.58
C ALA A 12 10.46 -13.64 15.22
N MET A 13 11.36 -12.95 14.51
CA MET A 13 11.10 -11.59 14.00
C MET A 13 9.98 -11.57 12.97
N GLU A 14 9.94 -12.54 12.05
CA GLU A 14 8.87 -12.68 11.06
C GLU A 14 7.51 -13.01 11.71
N LEU A 15 7.48 -13.91 12.70
CA LEU A 15 6.27 -14.20 13.47
C LEU A 15 5.79 -12.96 14.25
N GLY A 16 6.70 -12.20 14.83
CA GLY A 16 6.38 -10.91 15.47
C GLY A 16 5.81 -9.88 14.50
N ARG A 17 6.36 -9.82 13.28
CA ARG A 17 5.85 -8.96 12.19
C ARG A 17 4.44 -9.38 11.76
N ARG A 18 4.19 -10.68 11.58
CA ARG A 18 2.87 -11.22 11.22
C ARG A 18 1.82 -11.00 12.32
N ARG A 19 2.16 -11.26 13.58
CA ARG A 19 1.24 -11.09 14.72
C ARG A 19 0.76 -9.64 14.86
N ARG A 20 1.64 -8.65 14.66
CA ARG A 20 1.25 -7.23 14.61
C ARG A 20 0.26 -6.94 13.47
N GLY A 21 0.34 -7.69 12.36
CA GLY A 21 -0.62 -7.60 11.26
C GLY A 21 -1.97 -8.27 11.54
N GLU A 22 -2.03 -9.29 12.41
CA GLU A 22 -3.27 -10.02 12.76
C GLU A 22 -4.07 -9.33 13.87
N GLU A 23 -3.42 -8.69 14.85
CA GLU A 23 -4.10 -7.90 15.90
C GLU A 23 -4.87 -6.68 15.30
N ALA A 24 -4.62 -6.33 14.04
CA ALA A 24 -5.34 -5.32 13.25
C ALA A 24 -6.71 -5.79 12.68
N LEU A 25 -7.21 -6.97 13.07
CA LEU A 25 -8.54 -7.48 12.68
C LEU A 25 -9.73 -6.63 13.19
N HIS A 26 -9.49 -5.64 14.07
CA HIS A 26 -10.41 -4.52 14.22
C HIS A 26 -10.26 -3.59 13.01
N GLN A 27 -11.26 -3.55 12.11
CA GLN A 27 -11.31 -2.69 10.91
C GLN A 27 -10.62 -1.34 11.13
N GLN A 28 -9.34 -1.26 10.75
CA GLN A 28 -8.51 -0.10 11.03
C GLN A 28 -9.10 1.08 10.28
N LYS A 29 -9.45 2.13 11.02
CA LYS A 29 -9.93 3.38 10.42
C LYS A 29 -8.72 4.18 9.96
N ILE A 30 -8.69 4.55 8.69
CA ILE A 30 -7.70 5.45 8.13
C ILE A 30 -8.13 6.89 8.45
N THR A 31 -7.25 7.62 9.14
CA THR A 31 -7.49 9.02 9.54
C THR A 31 -6.45 9.99 8.99
N SER A 32 -5.34 9.47 8.45
CA SER A 32 -4.23 10.26 7.90
C SER A 32 -3.31 9.39 7.03
N SER A 33 -2.45 10.02 6.24
CA SER A 33 -1.36 9.34 5.52
C SER A 33 -0.49 8.50 6.48
N LYS A 34 -0.19 9.04 7.68
CA LYS A 34 0.54 8.31 8.73
C LYS A 34 -0.13 7.00 9.11
N SER A 35 -1.46 6.96 9.23
CA SER A 35 -2.18 5.72 9.55
C SER A 35 -2.07 4.66 8.45
N VAL A 36 -1.92 5.08 7.19
CA VAL A 36 -1.65 4.18 6.06
C VAL A 36 -0.22 3.67 6.11
N PHE A 37 0.75 4.54 6.40
CA PHE A 37 2.15 4.15 6.58
C PHE A 37 2.30 3.13 7.70
N GLU A 38 1.71 3.35 8.87
CA GLU A 38 1.74 2.41 10.00
C GLU A 38 1.11 1.05 9.65
N LEU A 39 0.08 1.04 8.81
CA LEU A 39 -0.56 -0.18 8.31
C LEU A 39 0.32 -0.94 7.30
N MET A 40 1.00 -0.23 6.40
CA MET A 40 1.67 -0.84 5.25
C MET A 40 3.18 -1.03 5.44
N GLN A 41 3.85 -0.23 6.27
CA GLN A 41 5.30 -0.33 6.52
C GLN A 41 5.72 -1.74 6.97
N PRO A 42 5.01 -2.42 7.89
CA PRO A 42 5.39 -3.78 8.29
C PRO A 42 5.24 -4.82 7.17
N ILE A 43 4.54 -4.50 6.08
CA ILE A 43 4.24 -5.40 4.97
C ILE A 43 5.24 -5.19 3.84
N ILE A 44 5.47 -3.94 3.44
CA ILE A 44 6.24 -3.60 2.24
C ILE A 44 7.50 -2.78 2.49
N GLY A 45 7.66 -2.17 3.67
CA GLY A 45 8.72 -1.20 3.94
C GLY A 45 10.15 -1.77 3.93
N GLU A 46 10.31 -3.05 4.25
CA GLU A 46 11.61 -3.75 4.31
C GLU A 46 11.86 -4.69 3.12
N LEU A 47 10.95 -4.72 2.13
CA LEU A 47 11.07 -5.66 1.02
C LEU A 47 12.20 -5.25 0.06
N PRO A 48 13.02 -6.20 -0.42
CA PRO A 48 14.10 -5.93 -1.36
C PRO A 48 13.60 -5.73 -2.81
N HIS A 49 12.29 -5.80 -3.03
CA HIS A 49 11.63 -5.66 -4.32
C HIS A 49 10.41 -4.74 -4.17
N GLU A 50 9.95 -4.16 -5.28
CA GLU A 50 8.79 -3.29 -5.28
C GLU A 50 7.50 -4.11 -5.28
N GLU A 51 6.54 -3.71 -4.45
CA GLU A 51 5.18 -4.22 -4.46
C GLU A 51 4.20 -3.07 -4.54
N PHE A 52 3.14 -3.24 -5.33
CA PHE A 52 2.07 -2.27 -5.46
C PHE A 52 0.79 -2.84 -4.86
N TRP A 53 0.18 -2.06 -3.97
CA TRP A 53 -0.96 -2.44 -3.16
C TRP A 53 -2.10 -1.43 -3.29
N ILE A 54 -3.32 -1.93 -3.16
CA ILE A 54 -4.53 -1.12 -3.01
C ILE A 54 -5.17 -1.44 -1.66
N ILE A 55 -5.55 -0.39 -0.94
CA ILE A 55 -6.35 -0.46 0.28
C ILE A 55 -7.76 0.01 -0.06
N TYR A 56 -8.73 -0.88 0.11
CA TYR A 56 -10.14 -0.64 -0.18
C TYR A 56 -10.85 -0.18 1.09
N LEU A 57 -11.54 0.95 1.01
CA LEU A 57 -12.17 1.64 2.13
C LEU A 57 -13.67 1.77 1.93
N ASN A 58 -14.43 1.69 3.03
CA ASN A 58 -15.84 2.08 3.05
C ASN A 58 -15.99 3.59 3.27
N ASN A 59 -17.25 4.07 3.30
CA ASN A 59 -17.58 5.49 3.44
C ASN A 59 -17.15 6.11 4.77
N SER A 60 -16.81 5.29 5.77
CA SER A 60 -16.34 5.70 7.09
C SER A 60 -14.81 5.62 7.20
N SER A 61 -14.12 5.50 6.06
CA SER A 61 -12.66 5.31 5.93
C SER A 61 -12.14 4.08 6.68
N LYS A 62 -12.96 3.05 6.87
CA LYS A 62 -12.51 1.78 7.44
C LYS A 62 -12.01 0.86 6.35
N VAL A 63 -10.90 0.18 6.62
CA VAL A 63 -10.34 -0.85 5.73
C VAL A 63 -11.32 -2.02 5.62
N ILE A 64 -11.78 -2.26 4.39
CA ILE A 64 -12.55 -3.45 4.00
C ILE A 64 -11.58 -4.58 3.67
N GLN A 65 -10.62 -4.28 2.79
CA GLN A 65 -9.64 -5.23 2.29
C GLN A 65 -8.38 -4.48 1.83
N LYS A 66 -7.24 -5.16 1.84
CA LYS A 66 -6.01 -4.75 1.13
C LYS A 66 -5.63 -5.84 0.13
N GLY A 67 -5.12 -5.45 -1.03
CA GLY A 67 -4.75 -6.38 -2.10
C GLY A 67 -3.47 -5.98 -2.78
N GLN A 68 -2.54 -6.93 -2.90
CA GLN A 68 -1.37 -6.80 -3.75
C GLN A 68 -1.81 -6.94 -5.21
N LEU A 69 -1.50 -5.94 -6.03
CA LEU A 69 -1.80 -5.98 -7.47
C LEU A 69 -0.59 -6.31 -8.31
N SER A 70 0.60 -5.99 -7.82
CA SER A 70 1.82 -6.30 -8.52
C SER A 70 2.98 -6.52 -7.56
N LYS A 71 3.90 -7.32 -8.05
CA LYS A 71 5.18 -7.62 -7.42
C LYS A 71 6.22 -7.56 -8.53
N GLY A 72 7.05 -6.53 -8.51
CA GLY A 72 7.96 -6.19 -9.59
C GLY A 72 9.43 -6.31 -9.20
N GLY A 73 10.27 -6.56 -10.20
CA GLY A 73 11.71 -6.29 -10.16
C GLY A 73 12.03 -4.86 -10.63
N ILE A 74 13.29 -4.60 -11.00
CA ILE A 74 13.94 -3.28 -11.15
C ILE A 74 13.23 -2.24 -12.08
N THR A 75 12.31 -2.63 -12.95
CA THR A 75 11.70 -1.77 -13.99
C THR A 75 10.28 -1.26 -13.69
N GLY A 76 9.81 -1.38 -12.45
CA GLY A 76 8.49 -0.94 -12.03
C GLY A 76 7.36 -1.93 -12.34
N THR A 77 6.22 -1.71 -11.70
CA THR A 77 5.06 -2.63 -11.75
C THR A 77 3.96 -2.17 -12.70
N LEU A 78 3.51 -3.06 -13.58
CA LEU A 78 2.26 -2.87 -14.34
C LEU A 78 1.06 -3.07 -13.41
N VAL A 79 0.26 -2.01 -13.24
CA VAL A 79 -1.00 -2.04 -12.49
C VAL A 79 -2.16 -1.91 -13.48
N ASP A 80 -3.03 -2.92 -13.53
CA ASP A 80 -4.23 -2.87 -14.35
C ASP A 80 -5.37 -2.15 -13.60
N VAL A 81 -5.65 -0.93 -14.04
CA VAL A 81 -6.75 -0.09 -13.53
C VAL A 81 -8.11 -0.81 -13.55
N ARG A 82 -8.36 -1.66 -14.55
CA ARG A 82 -9.61 -2.41 -14.66
C ARG A 82 -9.75 -3.41 -13.51
N LEU A 83 -8.66 -4.08 -13.13
CA LEU A 83 -8.65 -5.02 -12.02
C LEU A 83 -8.81 -4.30 -10.67
N VAL A 84 -8.16 -3.15 -10.50
CA VAL A 84 -8.33 -2.30 -9.31
C VAL A 84 -9.82 -1.98 -9.09
N LEU A 85 -10.47 -1.43 -10.13
CA LEU A 85 -11.85 -0.96 -10.05
C LEU A 85 -12.86 -2.09 -9.99
N LYS A 86 -12.64 -3.18 -10.75
CA LYS A 86 -13.43 -4.41 -10.62
C LYS A 86 -13.44 -4.88 -9.17
N LYS A 87 -12.27 -4.95 -8.54
CA LYS A 87 -12.17 -5.40 -7.15
C LYS A 87 -12.82 -4.41 -6.18
N ALA A 88 -12.68 -3.10 -6.42
CA ALA A 88 -13.34 -2.07 -5.62
C ALA A 88 -14.87 -2.24 -5.64
N LEU A 89 -15.45 -2.51 -6.81
CA LEU A 89 -16.88 -2.81 -6.95
C LEU A 89 -17.28 -4.11 -6.25
N GLU A 90 -16.51 -5.18 -6.42
CA GLU A 90 -16.78 -6.48 -5.78
C GLU A 90 -16.83 -6.41 -4.25
N VAL A 91 -16.01 -5.56 -3.63
CA VAL A 91 -15.94 -5.42 -2.17
C VAL A 91 -16.78 -4.25 -1.64
N GLY A 92 -17.49 -3.51 -2.52
CA GLY A 92 -18.30 -2.36 -2.14
C GLY A 92 -17.47 -1.19 -1.59
N ALA A 93 -16.26 -0.98 -2.11
CA ALA A 93 -15.40 0.13 -1.70
C ALA A 93 -15.92 1.46 -2.26
N THR A 94 -15.94 2.49 -1.42
CA THR A 94 -16.26 3.87 -1.81
C THR A 94 -15.02 4.73 -1.94
N GLY A 95 -13.87 4.23 -1.48
CA GLY A 95 -12.58 4.87 -1.61
C GLY A 95 -11.45 3.86 -1.70
N ILE A 96 -10.37 4.26 -2.35
CA ILE A 96 -9.13 3.48 -2.47
C ILE A 96 -7.93 4.33 -2.11
N ILE A 97 -6.92 3.69 -1.53
CA ILE A 97 -5.58 4.28 -1.32
C ILE A 97 -4.58 3.39 -2.03
N LEU A 98 -3.69 4.02 -2.81
CA LEU A 98 -2.58 3.33 -3.46
C LEU A 98 -1.38 3.32 -2.51
N ALA A 99 -0.61 2.23 -2.49
CA ALA A 99 0.63 2.17 -1.74
C ALA A 99 1.66 1.30 -2.46
N HIS A 100 2.89 1.79 -2.58
CA HIS A 100 4.02 0.96 -3.00
C HIS A 100 5.28 1.31 -2.23
N ASN A 101 6.26 0.41 -2.26
CA ASN A 101 7.56 0.64 -1.65
C ASN A 101 8.64 0.95 -2.70
N HIS A 102 9.63 1.75 -2.32
CA HIS A 102 10.87 1.90 -3.06
C HIS A 102 12.02 1.27 -2.26
N PRO A 103 12.53 0.08 -2.63
CA PRO A 103 13.67 -0.56 -1.97
C PRO A 103 14.95 0.29 -2.01
N SER A 104 15.05 1.22 -2.97
CA SER A 104 16.16 2.18 -3.07
C SER A 104 16.17 3.22 -1.95
N GLY A 105 15.09 3.34 -1.17
CA GLY A 105 14.95 4.33 -0.10
C GLY A 105 14.56 5.74 -0.57
N THR A 106 14.34 5.95 -1.88
CA THR A 106 13.89 7.24 -2.40
C THR A 106 12.39 7.44 -2.15
N LEU A 107 12.01 8.64 -1.67
CA LEU A 107 10.61 9.05 -1.54
C LEU A 107 10.10 9.83 -2.75
N LYS A 108 10.95 10.08 -3.74
CA LYS A 108 10.57 10.84 -4.92
C LYS A 108 9.68 9.99 -5.83
N PRO A 109 8.44 10.42 -6.15
CA PRO A 109 7.60 9.72 -7.12
C PRO A 109 8.22 9.76 -8.51
N SER A 110 8.15 8.63 -9.21
CA SER A 110 8.44 8.55 -10.63
C SER A 110 7.30 9.15 -11.47
N GLU A 111 7.57 9.41 -12.75
CA GLU A 111 6.50 9.81 -13.68
C GLU A 111 5.48 8.68 -13.89
N ALA A 112 5.88 7.41 -13.75
CA ALA A 112 4.97 6.29 -13.79
C ALA A 112 3.97 6.32 -12.61
N ASP A 113 4.44 6.65 -11.41
CA ASP A 113 3.60 6.77 -10.22
C ASP A 113 2.54 7.86 -10.40
N LYS A 114 2.97 9.05 -10.87
CA LYS A 114 2.07 10.18 -11.12
C LYS A 114 1.02 9.84 -12.19
N ASN A 115 1.46 9.27 -13.32
CA ASN A 115 0.57 8.90 -14.41
C ASN A 115 -0.45 7.84 -13.99
N LEU A 116 -0.01 6.83 -13.23
CA LEU A 116 -0.90 5.80 -12.71
C LEU A 116 -1.93 6.38 -11.73
N THR A 117 -1.49 7.24 -10.80
CA THR A 117 -2.35 7.94 -9.84
C THR A 117 -3.46 8.70 -10.55
N GLN A 118 -3.07 9.54 -11.52
CA GLN A 118 -4.02 10.35 -12.28
C GLN A 118 -5.00 9.48 -13.07
N LYS A 119 -4.51 8.41 -13.72
CA LYS A 119 -5.36 7.48 -14.47
C LYS A 119 -6.38 6.78 -13.57
N LEU A 120 -5.97 6.36 -12.37
CA LEU A 120 -6.87 5.74 -11.39
C LEU A 120 -7.86 6.74 -10.81
N LYS A 121 -7.43 7.98 -10.53
CA LYS A 121 -8.31 9.04 -10.05
C LYS A 121 -9.43 9.33 -11.04
N MET A 122 -9.10 9.59 -12.30
CA MET A 122 -10.10 9.86 -13.34
C MET A 122 -11.06 8.68 -13.57
N ALA A 123 -10.55 7.45 -13.57
CA ALA A 123 -11.38 6.27 -13.77
C ALA A 123 -12.26 5.97 -12.55
N GLY A 124 -11.75 6.19 -11.34
CA GLY A 124 -12.49 6.03 -10.08
C GLY A 124 -13.61 7.06 -9.92
N GLU A 125 -13.36 8.32 -10.28
CA GLU A 125 -14.37 9.39 -10.30
C GLU A 125 -15.59 9.02 -11.15
N SER A 126 -15.38 8.35 -12.28
CA SER A 126 -16.47 7.89 -13.16
C SER A 126 -17.36 6.81 -12.53
N LEU A 127 -16.91 6.18 -11.44
CA LEU A 127 -17.61 5.11 -10.71
C LEU A 127 -17.97 5.50 -9.27
N ASP A 128 -17.82 6.78 -8.90
CA ASP A 128 -17.98 7.27 -7.53
C ASP A 128 -17.04 6.60 -6.50
N ILE A 129 -15.85 6.16 -6.95
CA ILE A 129 -14.81 5.55 -6.11
C ILE A 129 -13.65 6.53 -6.01
N LYS A 130 -13.46 7.12 -4.83
CA LYS A 130 -12.43 8.15 -4.63
C LYS A 130 -11.05 7.53 -4.47
N VAL A 131 -10.08 7.99 -5.25
CA VAL A 131 -8.67 7.85 -4.87
C VAL A 131 -8.40 8.86 -3.76
N LEU A 132 -8.12 8.38 -2.56
CA LEU A 132 -7.98 9.23 -1.36
C LEU A 132 -6.54 9.63 -1.09
N ASP A 133 -5.58 8.76 -1.42
CA ASP A 133 -4.15 9.06 -1.32
C ASP A 133 -3.34 8.04 -2.14
N HIS A 134 -2.07 8.35 -2.38
CA HIS A 134 -1.05 7.45 -2.88
C HIS A 134 0.21 7.58 -2.01
N LEU A 135 0.61 6.48 -1.37
CA LEU A 135 1.81 6.46 -0.54
C LEU A 135 2.99 5.76 -1.21
N ILE A 136 4.16 6.39 -1.12
CA ILE A 136 5.45 5.74 -1.36
C ILE A 136 6.09 5.46 -0.02
N ILE A 137 6.41 4.20 0.24
CA ILE A 137 6.87 3.72 1.55
C ILE A 137 8.32 3.25 1.46
N THR A 138 9.10 3.61 2.47
CA THR A 138 10.46 3.11 2.69
C THR A 138 10.53 2.45 4.06
N GLU A 139 11.70 1.96 4.45
CA GLU A 139 11.91 1.35 5.76
C GLU A 139 11.48 2.29 6.92
N LYS A 140 11.75 3.59 6.80
CA LYS A 140 11.62 4.54 7.93
C LYS A 140 10.74 5.76 7.66
N ALA A 141 10.35 6.00 6.41
CA ALA A 141 9.62 7.19 6.02
C ALA A 141 8.65 6.92 4.86
N TYR A 142 7.78 7.88 4.59
CA TYR A 142 6.84 7.82 3.48
C TYR A 142 6.64 9.18 2.82
N PHE A 143 6.12 9.14 1.59
CA PHE A 143 5.61 10.27 0.83
C PHE A 143 4.11 10.06 0.65
N SER A 144 3.31 11.13 0.73
CA SER A 144 1.87 11.12 0.46
C SER A 144 1.58 12.11 -0.66
N PHE A 145 0.93 11.65 -1.73
CA PHE A 145 0.48 12.54 -2.80
C PHE A 145 -0.57 13.55 -2.30
N ALA A 146 -1.44 13.14 -1.38
CA ALA A 146 -2.45 14.03 -0.80
C ALA A 146 -1.82 15.13 0.05
N ASP A 147 -0.87 14.80 0.93
CA ASP A 147 -0.19 15.77 1.80
C ASP A 147 0.62 16.80 0.97
N GLU A 148 1.15 16.37 -0.18
CA GLU A 148 1.98 17.18 -1.08
C GLU A 148 1.17 17.88 -2.20
N SER A 149 -0.17 17.81 -2.13
CA SER A 149 -1.09 18.44 -3.11
C SER A 149 -0.87 17.99 -4.56
N LEU A 150 -0.46 16.73 -4.77
CA LEU A 150 -0.25 16.11 -6.08
C LEU A 150 -1.41 15.19 -6.50
N LEU A 151 -2.50 15.14 -5.72
CA LEU A 151 -3.62 14.24 -5.96
C LEU A 151 -4.71 14.84 -6.86
#